data_AF-A0A0Q4J9U0-F1
#
_entry.id   AF-A0A0Q4J9U0-F1
#
_cell.length_a   1.000
_cell.length_b   1.000
_cell.length_c   1.000
_cell.angle_alpha   90.00
_cell.angle_beta   90.00
_cell.angle_gamma   90.00
#
_symmetry.space_group_name_H-M   'P 1'
#
loop_
_entity.id
_entity.type
_entity.pdbx_description
1 polymer ?
#
loop_
_entity_poly.entity_id
_entity_poly.type
_entity_poly.pdbx_seq_one_letter_code
_entity_poly.pdbx_strand_id
1 'polypeptide(L)'
;MADRFAIVPGYKRGASTGHVKVVGAFEIQETDKGHLIAAWSSGFLPITLSFDDGECYSLQADYFGGTLLNGRMSPIDCNERQVASEALPPSPAGGSGLAFIDSAWSYAAWSDKQAGMTIVTAPYTDSFKPLFTAKMATIAIMAMNGPDYPGGNVTLVGRVDGRLTVVTLEVGY
;
A
#
# COMPACT_ATOMS: atom_id res chain seq x y z
N MET A 1 10.49 -3.15 12.27
CA MET A 1 9.73 -2.72 11.07
C MET A 1 10.57 -1.90 10.08
N ALA A 2 11.49 -1.03 10.53
CA ALA A 2 12.28 -0.17 9.63
C ALA A 2 13.02 -0.93 8.51
N ASP A 3 13.65 -2.07 8.80
CA ASP A 3 14.41 -2.86 7.80
C ASP A 3 13.55 -3.59 6.75
N ARG A 4 12.21 -3.46 6.84
CA ARG A 4 11.26 -4.07 5.91
C ARG A 4 10.89 -3.14 4.76
N PHE A 5 11.12 -1.84 4.90
CA PHE A 5 10.74 -0.83 3.92
C PHE A 5 11.98 -0.04 3.53
N ALA A 6 12.40 -0.15 2.27
CA ALA A 6 13.65 0.44 1.81
C ALA A 6 13.44 1.18 0.49
N ILE A 7 14.05 2.37 0.40
CA ILE A 7 14.19 3.10 -0.87
C ILE A 7 15.14 2.32 -1.78
N VAL A 8 14.81 2.26 -3.06
CA VAL A 8 15.65 1.59 -4.04
C VAL A 8 16.97 2.36 -4.23
N PRO A 9 18.14 1.71 -4.01
CA PRO A 9 19.44 2.36 -4.20
C PRO A 9 19.57 2.95 -5.60
N GLY A 10 20.01 4.22 -5.69
CA GLY A 10 20.17 4.93 -6.95
C GLY A 10 18.95 5.76 -7.39
N TYR A 11 17.82 5.65 -6.70
CA TYR A 11 16.67 6.52 -6.94
C TYR A 11 16.89 7.91 -6.32
N LYS A 12 16.98 8.95 -7.18
CA LYS A 12 17.05 10.38 -6.81
C LYS A 12 16.03 11.14 -7.65
N ARG A 13 15.24 12.04 -7.05
CA ARG A 13 14.40 13.00 -7.79
C ARG A 13 14.78 14.41 -7.37
N GLY A 14 15.61 15.07 -8.19
CA GLY A 14 16.17 16.38 -7.86
C GLY A 14 17.35 16.31 -6.89
N ALA A 15 17.49 17.29 -6.00
CA ALA A 15 18.62 17.41 -5.08
C ALA A 15 18.48 16.55 -3.81
N SER A 16 17.30 15.96 -3.55
CA SER A 16 17.00 15.16 -2.37
C SER A 16 16.95 13.66 -2.69
N THR A 17 17.43 12.85 -1.74
CA THR A 17 17.08 11.44 -1.64
C THR A 17 15.65 11.32 -1.11
N GLY A 18 14.81 10.53 -1.78
CA GLY A 18 13.47 10.23 -1.29
C GLY A 18 13.50 9.51 0.06
N HIS A 19 12.37 9.48 0.75
CA HIS A 19 12.23 8.84 2.06
C HIS A 19 10.99 7.94 2.12
N VAL A 20 11.09 6.90 2.95
CA VAL A 20 9.97 6.05 3.32
C VAL A 20 9.99 5.90 4.83
N LYS A 21 8.87 6.23 5.47
CA LYS A 21 8.72 6.15 6.93
C LYS A 21 7.42 5.43 7.25
N VAL A 22 7.49 4.38 8.06
CA VAL A 22 6.28 3.78 8.63
C VAL A 22 5.65 4.80 9.58
N VAL A 23 4.42 5.21 9.28
CA VAL A 23 3.64 6.10 10.15
C VAL A 23 2.53 5.37 10.88
N GLY A 24 2.12 4.19 10.41
CA GLY A 24 1.17 3.33 11.11
C GLY A 24 1.32 1.87 10.71
N ALA A 25 1.09 0.96 11.64
CA ALA A 25 0.99 -0.46 11.35
C ALA A 25 0.00 -1.12 12.30
N PHE A 26 -1.00 -1.79 11.74
CA PHE A 26 -2.08 -2.44 12.48
C PHE A 26 -2.16 -3.90 12.04
N GLU A 27 -1.87 -4.81 12.97
CA GLU A 27 -2.12 -6.24 12.77
C GLU A 27 -3.63 -6.48 12.88
N ILE A 28 -4.19 -7.19 11.90
CA ILE A 28 -5.59 -7.60 11.91
C ILE A 28 -5.62 -9.07 12.27
N GLN A 29 -6.29 -9.39 13.38
CA GLN A 29 -6.47 -10.77 13.79
C GLN A 29 -7.48 -11.44 12.87
N GLU A 30 -7.01 -12.33 12.00
CA GLU A 30 -7.88 -13.22 11.24
C GLU A 30 -8.45 -14.29 12.18
N THR A 31 -9.68 -14.72 11.88
CA THR A 31 -10.27 -15.91 12.48
C THR A 31 -10.12 -17.08 11.50
N ASP A 32 -10.32 -18.31 11.97
CA ASP A 32 -10.30 -19.50 11.11
C ASP A 32 -11.37 -19.50 10.00
N LYS A 33 -12.28 -18.51 10.00
CA LYS A 33 -13.39 -18.39 9.06
C LYS A 33 -13.41 -17.10 8.24
N GLY A 34 -12.60 -16.12 8.62
CA GLY A 34 -12.59 -14.80 8.00
C GLY A 34 -11.21 -14.51 7.44
N HIS A 35 -11.02 -14.83 6.16
CA HIS A 35 -9.82 -14.51 5.40
C HIS A 35 -10.05 -13.28 4.52
N LEU A 36 -9.09 -12.37 4.52
CA LEU A 36 -9.20 -11.15 3.73
C LEU A 36 -9.14 -11.46 2.23
N ILE A 37 -10.16 -11.05 1.48
CA ILE A 37 -10.25 -11.25 0.02
C ILE A 37 -10.06 -9.96 -0.77
N ALA A 38 -10.36 -8.80 -0.17
CA ALA A 38 -10.21 -7.51 -0.82
C ALA A 38 -10.02 -6.38 0.19
N ALA A 39 -9.32 -5.32 -0.23
CA ALA A 39 -9.22 -4.07 0.50
C ALA A 39 -9.22 -2.88 -0.46
N TRP A 40 -9.83 -1.76 -0.07
CA TRP A 40 -9.88 -0.55 -0.91
C TRP A 40 -10.11 0.73 -0.08
N SER A 41 -9.81 1.87 -0.70
CA SER A 41 -10.10 3.22 -0.19
C SER A 41 -10.06 4.21 -1.35
N SER A 42 -10.74 5.35 -1.20
CA SER A 42 -10.58 6.50 -2.12
C SER A 42 -9.31 7.32 -1.85
N GLY A 43 -8.67 7.11 -0.70
CA GLY A 43 -7.43 7.73 -0.27
C GLY A 43 -6.48 6.70 0.33
N PHE A 44 -5.74 7.07 1.38
CA PHE A 44 -4.89 6.13 2.13
C PHE A 44 -5.57 5.56 3.40
N LEU A 45 -6.56 6.29 3.94
CA LEU A 45 -7.45 5.93 5.06
C LEU A 45 -8.77 6.74 4.92
N PRO A 46 -9.91 6.29 5.50
CA PRO A 46 -10.14 4.95 6.06
C PRO A 46 -10.03 3.87 4.98
N ILE A 47 -9.74 2.64 5.37
CA ILE A 47 -9.73 1.50 4.44
C ILE A 47 -10.92 0.60 4.72
N THR A 48 -11.51 0.05 3.66
CA THR A 48 -12.46 -1.04 3.75
C THR A 48 -11.73 -2.35 3.56
N LEU A 49 -12.02 -3.33 4.42
CA LEU A 49 -11.55 -4.70 4.40
C LEU A 49 -12.76 -5.61 4.19
N SER A 50 -12.69 -6.50 3.21
CA SER A 50 -13.75 -7.48 2.90
C SER A 50 -13.21 -8.89 3.06
N PHE A 51 -13.95 -9.70 3.82
CA PHE A 51 -13.60 -11.07 4.17
C PHE A 51 -14.50 -12.08 3.45
N ASP A 52 -14.02 -13.32 3.31
CA ASP A 52 -14.73 -14.40 2.60
C ASP A 52 -15.96 -14.96 3.33
N ASP A 53 -16.11 -14.66 4.63
CA ASP A 53 -17.33 -14.90 5.40
C ASP A 53 -18.46 -13.92 5.09
N GLY A 54 -18.21 -12.91 4.24
CA GLY A 54 -19.17 -11.89 3.84
C GLY A 54 -19.18 -10.66 4.75
N GLU A 55 -18.32 -10.59 5.76
CA GLU A 55 -18.20 -9.44 6.64
C GLU A 55 -17.27 -8.36 6.04
N CYS A 56 -17.62 -7.10 6.27
CA CYS A 56 -16.79 -5.96 5.90
C CYS A 56 -16.54 -5.04 7.08
N TYR A 57 -15.33 -4.49 7.11
CA TYR A 57 -14.89 -3.60 8.18
C TYR A 57 -14.22 -2.36 7.61
N SER A 58 -14.48 -1.21 8.25
CA SER A 58 -13.71 0.01 8.06
C SER A 58 -12.62 0.09 9.12
N LEU A 59 -11.35 0.13 8.70
CA LEU A 59 -10.24 0.46 9.57
C LEU A 59 -9.92 1.95 9.45
N GLN A 60 -9.95 2.62 10.60
CA GLN A 60 -9.64 4.03 10.80
C GLN A 60 -8.51 4.18 11.81
N ALA A 61 -7.77 5.28 11.73
CA ALA A 61 -6.76 5.64 12.71
C ALA A 61 -6.66 7.17 12.80
N ASP A 62 -6.26 7.66 13.98
CA ASP A 62 -6.06 9.07 14.23
C ASP A 62 -4.68 9.48 13.68
N TYR A 63 -4.63 10.47 12.77
CA TYR A 63 -3.37 10.97 12.22
C TYR A 63 -2.89 12.22 12.95
N PHE A 64 -1.86 12.08 13.78
CA PHE A 64 -1.33 13.16 14.60
C PHE A 64 0.21 13.18 14.55
N GLY A 65 0.79 14.34 14.25
CA GLY A 65 2.25 14.53 14.25
C GLY A 65 3.01 13.60 13.30
N GLY A 66 2.41 13.23 12.16
CA GLY A 66 3.03 12.30 11.20
C GLY A 66 3.09 10.85 11.70
N THR A 67 2.15 10.48 12.58
CA THR A 67 1.98 9.11 13.10
C THR A 67 0.48 8.78 13.15
N LEU A 68 0.12 7.56 12.76
CA LEU A 68 -1.20 7.00 12.92
C LEU A 68 -1.28 6.22 14.23
N LEU A 69 -2.26 6.58 15.05
CA LEU A 69 -2.48 6.02 16.37
C LEU A 69 -3.93 5.54 16.50
N ASN A 70 -4.22 4.76 17.54
CA ASN A 70 -5.57 4.34 17.90
C ASN A 70 -6.35 3.71 16.74
N GLY A 71 -5.75 2.70 16.08
CA GLY A 71 -6.42 1.94 15.03
C GLY A 71 -7.74 1.35 15.55
N ARG A 72 -8.85 1.65 14.87
CA ARG A 72 -10.20 1.19 15.21
C ARG A 72 -10.82 0.53 13.99
N MET A 73 -11.34 -0.67 14.20
CA MET A 73 -12.06 -1.42 13.19
C MET A 73 -13.55 -1.44 13.54
N SER A 74 -14.39 -1.02 12.62
CA SER A 74 -15.85 -0.97 12.79
C SER A 74 -16.54 -1.75 11.67
N PRO A 75 -17.58 -2.55 11.97
CA PRO A 75 -18.34 -3.23 10.93
C PRO A 75 -19.04 -2.21 10.03
N ILE A 76 -19.10 -2.51 8.74
CA ILE A 76 -19.77 -1.71 7.71
C ILE A 76 -20.44 -2.63 6.69
N ASP A 77 -21.39 -2.11 5.92
CA ASP A 77 -21.90 -2.82 4.77
C ASP A 77 -20.79 -3.01 3.71
N CYS A 78 -20.77 -4.18 3.09
CA CYS A 78 -19.91 -4.47 1.95
C CYS A 78 -20.37 -3.68 0.72
N ASN A 79 -20.04 -2.40 0.70
CA ASN A 79 -20.26 -1.54 -0.46
C ASN A 79 -19.42 -2.02 -1.65
N GLU A 80 -19.89 -1.77 -2.87
CA GLU A 80 -19.09 -2.07 -4.05
C GLU A 80 -17.76 -1.31 -4.00
N ARG A 81 -16.68 -2.02 -4.35
CA ARG A 81 -15.37 -1.43 -4.55
C ARG A 81 -15.47 -0.39 -5.66
N GLN A 82 -15.40 0.89 -5.31
CA GLN A 82 -15.26 1.97 -6.29
C GLN A 82 -13.83 1.94 -6.84
N VAL A 83 -13.62 1.17 -7.90
CA VAL A 83 -12.39 1.20 -8.68
C VAL A 83 -12.47 2.44 -9.56
N ALA A 84 -11.75 3.50 -9.18
CA ALA A 84 -11.47 4.54 -10.16
C ALA A 84 -10.71 3.89 -11.32
N SER A 85 -11.19 4.10 -12.55
CA SER A 85 -10.51 3.59 -13.76
C SER A 85 -9.19 4.34 -13.94
N GLU A 86 -8.14 3.92 -13.24
CA GLU A 86 -6.77 4.38 -13.50
C GLU A 86 -6.22 3.69 -14.74
N ALA A 87 -5.41 4.43 -15.52
CA ALA A 87 -4.66 3.81 -16.60
C ALA A 87 -3.68 2.79 -16.01
N LEU A 88 -3.53 1.64 -16.67
CA LEU A 88 -2.56 0.65 -16.23
C LEU A 88 -1.16 1.27 -16.18
N PRO A 89 -0.42 1.08 -15.07
CA PRO A 89 0.92 1.62 -14.93
C PRO A 89 1.87 0.98 -15.95
N PRO A 90 2.96 1.70 -16.32
CA PRO A 90 3.97 1.14 -17.21
C PRO A 90 4.55 -0.14 -16.60
N SER A 91 4.57 -1.20 -17.40
CA SER A 91 5.14 -2.48 -17.00
C SER A 91 6.67 -2.44 -17.02
N PRO A 92 7.35 -3.22 -16.15
CA PRO A 92 8.80 -3.36 -16.18
C PRO A 92 9.27 -3.92 -17.54
N ALA A 93 10.41 -3.42 -18.04
CA ALA A 93 10.99 -3.92 -19.28
C ALA A 93 11.50 -5.36 -19.10
N GLY A 94 11.12 -6.25 -20.02
CA GLY A 94 11.71 -7.59 -20.16
C GLY A 94 11.38 -8.57 -19.03
N GLY A 95 10.22 -9.21 -19.10
CA GLY A 95 9.95 -10.51 -18.46
C GLY A 95 10.34 -10.67 -16.98
N SER A 96 10.32 -9.59 -16.19
CA SER A 96 10.92 -9.50 -14.85
C SER A 96 10.33 -10.42 -13.79
N GLY A 97 9.33 -11.24 -14.12
CA GLY A 97 8.61 -12.10 -13.18
C GLY A 97 7.74 -11.33 -12.18
N LEU A 98 7.67 -10.00 -12.30
CA LEU A 98 6.82 -9.16 -11.45
C LEU A 98 5.36 -9.28 -11.87
N ALA A 99 4.48 -9.49 -10.89
CA ALA A 99 3.04 -9.51 -11.11
C ALA A 99 2.41 -8.21 -10.61
N PHE A 100 1.61 -7.55 -11.45
CA PHE A 100 0.84 -6.38 -11.02
C PHE A 100 -0.15 -6.78 -9.91
N ILE A 101 -0.19 -5.98 -8.84
CA ILE A 101 -1.14 -6.17 -7.74
C ILE A 101 -2.31 -5.22 -7.94
N ASP A 102 -2.03 -3.92 -7.85
CA ASP A 102 -3.04 -2.86 -7.91
C ASP A 102 -2.38 -1.48 -8.05
N SER A 103 -3.18 -0.45 -8.34
CA SER A 103 -2.75 0.95 -8.37
C SER A 103 -3.71 1.86 -7.62
N ALA A 104 -3.17 2.94 -7.04
CA ALA A 104 -3.95 3.98 -6.40
C ALA A 104 -3.20 5.31 -6.45
N TRP A 105 -3.89 6.38 -6.84
CA TRP A 105 -3.31 7.73 -6.94
C TRP A 105 -2.00 7.72 -7.74
N SER A 106 -2.00 6.96 -8.85
CA SER A 106 -0.86 6.74 -9.74
C SER A 106 0.34 5.97 -9.16
N TYR A 107 0.34 5.59 -7.88
CA TYR A 107 1.27 4.57 -7.39
C TYR A 107 0.83 3.20 -7.91
N ALA A 108 1.79 2.31 -8.15
CA ALA A 108 1.48 0.93 -8.51
C ALA A 108 2.30 -0.05 -7.69
N ALA A 109 1.65 -1.11 -7.21
CA ALA A 109 2.27 -2.18 -6.46
C ALA A 109 2.47 -3.42 -7.36
N TRP A 110 3.65 -4.02 -7.26
CA TRP A 110 4.07 -5.18 -8.03
C TRP A 110 4.65 -6.23 -7.10
N SER A 111 4.20 -7.48 -7.21
CA SER A 111 4.73 -8.61 -6.44
C SER A 111 5.97 -9.17 -7.11
N ASP A 112 7.06 -9.25 -6.36
CA ASP A 112 8.22 -10.09 -6.64
C ASP A 112 8.14 -11.35 -5.76
N LYS A 113 7.56 -12.42 -6.31
CA LYS A 113 7.39 -13.69 -5.58
C LYS A 113 8.73 -14.38 -5.31
N GLN A 114 9.73 -14.18 -6.17
CA GLN A 114 11.03 -14.83 -6.01
C GLN A 114 11.80 -14.23 -4.83
N ALA A 115 11.73 -12.91 -4.68
CA ALA A 115 12.36 -12.21 -3.56
C ALA A 115 11.45 -12.02 -2.33
N GLY A 116 10.19 -12.45 -2.41
CA GLY A 116 9.22 -12.36 -1.30
C GLY A 116 8.92 -10.92 -0.89
N MET A 117 8.86 -10.00 -1.86
CA MET A 117 8.66 -8.57 -1.62
C MET A 117 7.68 -7.94 -2.60
N THR A 118 7.21 -6.76 -2.23
CA THR A 118 6.45 -5.85 -3.09
C THR A 118 7.32 -4.69 -3.51
N ILE A 119 7.26 -4.33 -4.78
CA ILE A 119 7.85 -3.11 -5.34
C ILE A 119 6.73 -2.12 -5.57
N VAL A 120 6.86 -0.91 -5.04
CA VAL A 120 5.95 0.19 -5.34
C VAL A 120 6.64 1.16 -6.27
N THR A 121 6.00 1.55 -7.37
CA THR A 121 6.54 2.50 -8.34
C THR A 121 6.08 3.93 -8.08
N ALA A 122 6.87 4.88 -8.54
CA ALA A 122 6.57 6.30 -8.43
C ALA A 122 5.30 6.69 -9.21
N PRO A 123 4.56 7.72 -8.77
CA PRO A 123 3.38 8.18 -9.48
C PRO A 123 3.72 9.04 -10.71
N TYR A 124 2.81 9.05 -11.69
CA TYR A 124 2.84 9.90 -12.90
C TYR A 124 4.09 9.73 -13.78
N THR A 125 4.70 8.54 -13.76
CA THR A 125 5.84 8.19 -14.64
C THR A 125 5.33 7.43 -15.86
N ASP A 126 5.90 7.75 -17.03
CA ASP A 126 5.66 7.06 -18.30
C ASP A 126 6.41 5.71 -18.41
N SER A 127 7.31 5.45 -17.46
CA SER A 127 8.21 4.32 -17.43
C SER A 127 8.21 3.68 -16.05
N PHE A 128 8.46 2.37 -15.98
CA PHE A 128 8.53 1.64 -14.72
C PHE A 128 9.69 2.18 -13.86
N LYS A 129 9.36 2.89 -12.78
CA LYS A 129 10.34 3.46 -11.85
C LYS A 129 10.03 3.00 -10.42
N PRO A 130 10.79 2.02 -9.88
CA PRO A 130 10.70 1.65 -8.48
C PRO A 130 10.92 2.86 -7.57
N LEU A 131 10.05 3.02 -6.58
CA LEU A 131 10.14 4.06 -5.57
C LEU A 131 10.67 3.46 -4.25
N PHE A 132 10.02 2.41 -3.76
CA PHE A 132 10.45 1.67 -2.59
C PHE A 132 10.08 0.19 -2.69
N THR A 133 10.68 -0.61 -1.82
CA THR A 133 10.38 -2.03 -1.65
C THR A 133 9.84 -2.30 -0.25
N ALA A 134 8.95 -3.28 -0.14
CA ALA A 134 8.36 -3.74 1.10
C ALA A 134 8.52 -5.26 1.21
N LYS A 135 9.14 -5.76 2.28
CA LYS A 135 9.16 -7.20 2.63
C LYS A 135 7.80 -7.61 3.20
N MET A 136 6.81 -7.67 2.32
CA MET A 136 5.41 -7.87 2.62
C MET A 136 4.74 -8.51 1.40
N ALA A 137 3.94 -9.56 1.63
CA ALA A 137 3.10 -10.13 0.58
C ALA A 137 1.84 -9.26 0.45
N THR A 138 1.95 -8.18 -0.33
CA THR A 138 0.88 -7.20 -0.52
C THR A 138 -0.23 -7.75 -1.41
N ILE A 139 -1.48 -7.46 -1.04
CA ILE A 139 -2.68 -7.79 -1.82
C ILE A 139 -3.41 -6.55 -2.35
N ALA A 140 -3.22 -5.40 -1.71
CA ALA A 140 -3.84 -4.14 -2.10
C ALA A 140 -2.94 -2.96 -1.73
N ILE A 141 -3.03 -1.91 -2.53
CA ILE A 141 -2.41 -0.60 -2.28
C ILE A 141 -3.49 0.47 -2.29
N MET A 142 -3.40 1.37 -1.33
CA MET A 142 -4.21 2.57 -1.22
C MET A 142 -3.27 3.74 -1.01
N ALA A 143 -3.57 4.88 -1.60
CA ALA A 143 -2.65 6.01 -1.54
C ALA A 143 -3.36 7.34 -1.66
N MET A 144 -2.65 8.40 -1.28
CA MET A 144 -3.05 9.78 -1.56
C MET A 144 -1.78 10.60 -1.75
N ASN A 145 -1.68 11.31 -2.88
CA ASN A 145 -0.60 12.27 -3.10
C ASN A 145 -0.86 13.56 -2.32
N GLY A 146 0.20 14.16 -1.79
CA GLY A 146 0.15 15.52 -1.30
C GLY A 146 -0.15 16.47 -2.45
N PRO A 147 -1.11 17.41 -2.31
CA PRO A 147 -1.42 18.37 -3.37
C PRO A 147 -0.27 19.37 -3.60
N ASP A 148 0.50 19.65 -2.54
CA ASP A 148 1.47 20.78 -2.51
C ASP A 148 2.94 20.36 -2.34
N TYR A 149 3.24 19.06 -2.17
CA TYR A 149 4.60 18.58 -1.95
C TYR A 149 4.85 17.23 -2.63
N PRO A 150 6.11 16.92 -3.03
CA PRO A 150 6.44 15.67 -3.70
C PRO A 150 6.47 14.51 -2.70
N GLY A 151 5.29 14.00 -2.39
CA GLY A 151 5.11 12.88 -1.48
C GLY A 151 3.64 12.56 -1.26
N GLY A 152 3.38 11.70 -0.28
CA GLY A 152 2.05 11.28 0.08
C GLY A 152 2.06 10.17 1.10
N ASN A 153 0.87 9.61 1.32
CA ASN A 153 0.71 8.43 2.15
C ASN A 153 0.35 7.24 1.29
N VAL A 154 1.01 6.12 1.55
CA VAL A 154 0.76 4.83 0.90
C VAL A 154 0.43 3.81 1.98
N THR A 155 -0.77 3.25 1.92
CA THR A 155 -1.21 2.12 2.75
C THR A 155 -1.12 0.83 1.94
N LEU A 156 -0.37 -0.14 2.46
CA LEU A 156 -0.29 -1.49 1.95
C LEU A 156 -1.07 -2.43 2.87
N VAL A 157 -1.88 -3.30 2.27
CA VAL A 157 -2.55 -4.41 2.99
C VAL A 157 -2.00 -5.72 2.48
N GLY A 158 -1.71 -6.64 3.38
CA GLY A 158 -1.04 -7.89 3.04
C GLY A 158 -0.44 -8.56 4.26
N ARG A 159 0.53 -9.46 4.04
CA ARG A 159 1.10 -10.27 5.12
C ARG A 159 2.54 -9.87 5.46
N VAL A 160 2.77 -9.66 6.75
CA VAL A 160 4.10 -9.47 7.36
C VAL A 160 4.36 -10.67 8.27
N ASP A 161 5.36 -11.49 7.92
CA ASP A 161 5.65 -12.76 8.61
C ASP A 161 4.41 -13.68 8.74
N GLY A 162 3.57 -13.72 7.70
CA GLY A 162 2.35 -14.53 7.65
C GLY A 162 1.12 -13.88 8.32
N ARG A 163 1.29 -12.80 9.08
CA ARG A 163 0.19 -12.11 9.75
C ARG A 163 -0.43 -11.03 8.88
N LEU A 164 -1.76 -10.97 8.81
CA LEU A 164 -2.45 -9.90 8.10
C LEU A 164 -2.14 -8.57 8.78
N THR A 165 -1.60 -7.62 8.02
CA THR A 165 -1.16 -6.33 8.54
C THR A 165 -1.51 -5.24 7.53
N VAL A 166 -2.00 -4.12 8.06
CA VAL A 166 -2.17 -2.87 7.34
C VAL A 166 -1.01 -1.97 7.72
N VAL A 167 -0.19 -1.56 6.76
CA VAL A 167 0.94 -0.67 7.00
C VAL A 167 0.75 0.61 6.19
N THR A 168 0.78 1.75 6.86
CA THR A 168 0.78 3.06 6.20
C THR A 168 2.17 3.68 6.31
N LEU A 169 2.63 4.14 5.16
CA LEU A 169 3.91 4.78 4.95
C LEU A 169 3.67 6.25 4.60
N GLU A 170 4.47 7.13 5.16
CA GLU A 170 4.75 8.43 4.54
C GLU A 170 5.89 8.22 3.56
N VAL A 171 5.67 8.70 2.33
CA VAL A 171 6.63 8.56 1.24
C VAL A 171 6.90 9.94 0.66
N GLY A 172 8.17 10.32 0.54
CA GLY A 172 8.61 11.50 -0.19
C GLY A 172 9.54 11.09 -1.34
N TYR A 173 9.47 11.81 -2.46
CA TYR A 173 10.29 11.54 -3.64
C TYR A 173 11.07 12.75 -4.14
#